data_AF-A0A645HXA1-F1
#
_entry.id   AF-A0A645HXA1-F1
#
_cell.length_a   1.000
_cell.length_b   1.000
_cell.length_c   1.000
_cell.angle_alpha   90.00
_cell.angle_beta   90.00
_cell.angle_gamma   90.00
#
_symmetry.space_group_name_H-M   'P 1'
#
loop_
_entity.id
_entity.type
_entity.pdbx_description
1 polymer ?
#
loop_
_entity_poly.entity_id
_entity_poly.type
_entity_poly.pdbx_seq_one_letter_code
_entity_poly.pdbx_strand_id
1 'polypeptide(L)'
;MPIGRDAAPELMVSAEQRKFMYEQVRAFRETKPLFTLDFWNDGEYAEGCIAGGRRYLHINAAGDVEPCAFVHYSDSNIREKTLLEALQSPLFMGYRRNQPFNQNMLRPCPVLDNPGALTRIVEESGAISTDYQANETAKEYSDKCETAAARWAITADDLWESSGHACSGCSGCRSSTK
;
A
#
# COMPACT_ATOMS: atom_id res chain seq x y z
N MET A 1 -2.38 7.16 -7.97
CA MET A 1 -1.93 5.83 -8.42
C MET A 1 -1.81 5.87 -9.94
N PRO A 2 -0.68 5.46 -10.55
CA PRO A 2 -0.52 5.45 -12.00
C PRO A 2 -1.09 4.16 -12.63
N ILE A 3 -2.39 3.93 -12.48
CA ILE A 3 -3.07 2.69 -12.89
C ILE A 3 -3.30 2.65 -14.39
N GLY A 4 -3.01 1.52 -15.02
CA GLY A 4 -3.28 1.27 -16.43
C GLY A 4 -2.08 1.61 -17.29
N ARG A 5 -1.97 0.93 -18.44
CA ARG A 5 -0.80 0.98 -19.32
C ARG A 5 -0.38 2.42 -19.69
N ASP A 6 -1.35 3.28 -20.01
CA ASP A 6 -1.12 4.66 -20.48
C ASP A 6 -1.14 5.71 -19.34
N ALA A 7 -1.03 5.28 -18.09
CA ALA A 7 -0.96 6.20 -16.96
C ALA A 7 0.24 7.14 -17.06
N ALA A 8 0.03 8.43 -16.75
CA ALA A 8 1.04 9.48 -16.72
C ALA A 8 1.73 9.53 -15.34
N PRO A 9 2.93 8.94 -15.15
CA PRO A 9 3.58 8.88 -13.84
C PRO A 9 4.02 10.25 -13.31
N GLU A 10 4.20 11.23 -14.19
CA GLU A 10 4.51 12.62 -13.86
C GLU A 10 3.39 13.36 -13.12
N LEU A 11 2.16 12.84 -13.16
CA LEU A 11 1.02 13.38 -12.40
C LEU A 11 0.90 12.76 -11.00
N MET A 12 1.79 11.84 -10.63
CA MET A 12 1.83 11.32 -9.27
C MET A 12 2.21 12.41 -8.27
N VAL A 13 1.59 12.34 -7.10
CA VAL A 13 1.85 13.24 -5.97
C VAL A 13 3.33 13.13 -5.57
N SER A 14 4.00 14.28 -5.43
CA SER A 14 5.39 14.34 -4.98
C SER A 14 5.51 14.02 -3.48
N ALA A 15 6.72 13.73 -3.00
CA ALA A 15 6.94 13.47 -1.58
C ALA A 15 6.59 14.69 -0.71
N GLU A 16 6.89 15.89 -1.19
CA GLU A 16 6.57 17.17 -0.54
C GLU A 16 5.05 17.40 -0.48
N GLN A 17 4.34 17.11 -1.58
CA GLN A 17 2.88 17.22 -1.62
C GLN A 17 2.21 16.21 -0.69
N ARG A 18 2.73 14.97 -0.62
CA ARG A 18 2.23 13.96 0.33
C ARG A 18 2.50 14.36 1.78
N LYS A 19 3.70 14.84 2.08
CA LYS A 19 4.05 15.38 3.42
C LYS A 19 3.14 16.52 3.82
N PHE A 20 2.86 17.45 2.91
CA PHE A 20 1.91 18.53 3.15
C PHE A 20 0.55 17.98 3.58
N MET A 21 0.01 16.98 2.86
CA MET A 21 -1.27 16.36 3.26
C MET A 21 -1.21 15.67 4.63
N TYR A 22 -0.12 14.96 4.93
CA TYR A 22 0.11 14.36 6.25
C TYR A 22 0.08 15.42 7.37
N GLU A 23 0.77 16.55 7.20
CA GLU A 23 0.80 17.65 8.17
C GLU A 23 -0.60 18.30 8.32
N GLN A 24 -1.32 18.50 7.22
CA GLN A 24 -2.66 19.09 7.25
C GLN A 24 -3.67 18.22 7.98
N VAL A 25 -3.66 16.91 7.73
CA VAL A 25 -4.58 15.96 8.39
C VAL A 25 -4.33 15.96 9.90
N ARG A 26 -3.08 16.08 10.35
CA ARG A 26 -2.74 16.21 11.77
C ARG A 26 -3.17 17.55 12.36
N ALA A 27 -2.95 18.65 11.64
CA ALA A 27 -3.44 19.97 12.06
C ALA A 27 -4.98 20.00 12.21
N PHE A 28 -5.72 19.27 11.37
CA PHE A 28 -7.17 19.15 11.52
C PHE A 28 -7.58 18.40 12.79
N ARG A 29 -6.84 17.37 13.21
CA ARG A 29 -7.10 16.66 14.48
C ARG A 29 -6.92 17.55 15.71
N GLU A 30 -6.03 18.54 15.62
CA GLU A 30 -5.80 19.51 16.70
C GLU A 30 -6.84 20.64 16.72
N THR A 31 -7.36 21.00 15.55
CA THR A 31 -8.20 22.21 15.40
C THR A 31 -9.68 21.93 15.18
N LYS A 32 -10.07 20.69 14.88
CA LYS A 32 -11.45 20.27 14.63
C LYS A 32 -11.87 19.21 15.65
N PRO A 33 -13.15 19.18 16.07
CA PRO A 33 -13.66 18.16 16.99
C PRO A 33 -13.94 16.82 16.28
N LEU A 34 -13.04 16.39 15.38
CA LEU A 34 -13.17 15.20 14.55
C LEU A 34 -11.79 14.55 14.38
N PHE A 35 -11.75 13.23 14.43
CA PHE A 35 -10.55 12.47 14.07
C PHE A 35 -10.55 12.20 12.57
N THR A 36 -9.92 13.10 11.80
CA THR A 36 -9.75 12.92 10.35
C THR A 36 -8.78 11.78 10.07
N LEU A 37 -9.10 10.93 9.09
CA LEU A 37 -8.25 9.84 8.62
C LEU A 37 -8.03 9.99 7.11
N ASP A 38 -6.77 9.87 6.72
CA ASP A 38 -6.27 9.87 5.35
C ASP A 38 -5.89 8.44 4.95
N PHE A 39 -6.44 7.98 3.83
CA PHE A 39 -6.29 6.61 3.34
C PHE A 39 -4.82 6.20 3.11
N TRP A 40 -3.93 7.15 2.81
CA TRP A 40 -2.54 6.88 2.39
C TRP A 40 -1.51 7.25 3.46
N ASN A 41 -1.78 8.26 4.27
CA ASN A 41 -0.85 8.81 5.26
C ASN A 41 -1.07 8.27 6.68
N ASP A 42 -2.23 7.69 6.99
CA ASP A 42 -2.55 7.23 8.35
C ASP A 42 -2.42 5.72 8.53
N GLY A 43 -1.46 5.11 7.83
CA GLY A 43 -1.13 3.70 8.06
C GLY A 43 -0.75 3.43 9.51
N GLU A 44 -0.25 4.40 10.28
CA GLU A 44 0.02 4.24 11.71
C GLU A 44 -1.24 3.93 12.53
N TYR A 45 -2.39 4.51 12.16
CA TYR A 45 -3.68 4.30 12.84
C TYR A 45 -4.44 3.11 12.25
N ALA A 46 -4.12 2.72 11.02
CA ALA A 46 -4.70 1.57 10.33
C ALA A 46 -3.84 0.30 10.42
N GLU A 47 -2.67 0.36 11.07
CA GLU A 47 -1.60 -0.65 11.13
C GLU A 47 -1.18 -1.17 9.73
N GLY A 48 -0.88 -0.23 8.84
CA GLY A 48 -0.41 -0.47 7.49
C GLY A 48 -1.55 -0.54 6.46
N CYS A 49 -1.33 -1.32 5.41
CA CYS A 49 -2.30 -1.49 4.33
C CYS A 49 -3.59 -2.16 4.84
N ILE A 50 -4.74 -1.66 4.39
CA ILE A 50 -6.05 -2.21 4.74
C ILE A 50 -6.65 -3.14 3.66
N ALA A 51 -5.94 -3.29 2.52
CA ALA A 51 -6.31 -4.11 1.37
C ALA A 51 -6.18 -5.62 1.62
N GLY A 52 -6.52 -6.42 0.60
CA GLY A 52 -6.34 -7.86 0.61
C GLY A 52 -7.27 -8.57 1.58
N GLY A 53 -8.47 -8.04 1.79
CA GLY A 53 -9.47 -8.63 2.68
C GLY A 53 -9.21 -8.42 4.17
N ARG A 54 -8.13 -7.70 4.55
CA ARG A 54 -7.85 -7.35 5.96
C ARG A 54 -8.96 -6.49 6.54
N ARG A 55 -9.33 -5.42 5.82
CA ARG A 55 -10.47 -4.56 6.17
C ARG A 55 -11.44 -4.37 5.00
N TYR A 56 -10.95 -4.42 3.77
CA TYR A 56 -11.78 -4.34 2.58
C TYR A 56 -11.21 -5.17 1.42
N LEU A 57 -12.06 -5.36 0.42
CA LEU A 57 -11.74 -5.85 -0.91
C LEU A 57 -12.54 -5.06 -1.92
N HIS A 58 -12.18 -5.16 -3.20
CA HIS A 58 -12.89 -4.53 -4.30
C HIS A 58 -13.52 -5.63 -5.18
N ILE A 59 -14.75 -5.39 -5.66
CA ILE A 59 -15.38 -6.26 -6.66
C ILE A 59 -15.76 -5.37 -7.83
N ASN A 60 -15.12 -5.62 -8.98
CA ASN A 60 -15.34 -4.80 -10.17
C ASN A 60 -16.69 -5.16 -10.86
N ALA A 61 -17.04 -4.43 -11.93
CA ALA A 61 -18.29 -4.67 -12.67
C ALA A 61 -18.34 -6.06 -13.36
N ALA A 62 -17.18 -6.65 -13.66
CA ALA A 62 -17.05 -8.00 -14.18
C ALA A 62 -17.05 -9.06 -13.07
N GLY A 63 -17.24 -8.69 -11.80
CA GLY A 63 -17.35 -9.63 -10.68
C GLY A 63 -16.01 -10.16 -10.15
N ASP A 64 -14.87 -9.67 -10.64
CA ASP A 64 -13.58 -10.10 -10.14
C ASP A 64 -13.34 -9.54 -8.74
N VAL A 65 -12.85 -10.39 -7.86
CA VAL A 65 -12.55 -10.04 -6.47
C VAL A 65 -11.09 -9.59 -6.41
N GLU A 66 -10.88 -8.28 -6.34
CA GLU A 66 -9.60 -7.61 -6.33
C GLU A 66 -9.21 -7.21 -4.90
N PRO A 67 -7.91 -7.22 -4.55
CA PRO A 67 -7.48 -6.91 -3.18
C PRO A 67 -7.65 -5.43 -2.82
N CYS A 68 -7.67 -4.53 -3.82
CA CYS A 68 -7.74 -3.08 -3.65
C CYS A 68 -8.35 -2.46 -4.91
N ALA A 69 -9.07 -1.34 -4.78
CA ALA A 69 -9.63 -0.60 -5.92
C ALA A 69 -8.56 0.00 -6.85
N PHE A 70 -7.28 -0.06 -6.46
CA PHE A 70 -6.13 0.40 -7.22
C PHE A 70 -5.20 -0.74 -7.67
N VAL A 71 -5.67 -1.99 -7.58
CA VAL A 71 -4.91 -3.20 -7.91
C VAL A 71 -5.82 -4.14 -8.69
N HIS A 72 -5.85 -3.96 -10.01
CA HIS A 72 -6.70 -4.73 -10.93
C HIS A 72 -6.04 -6.06 -11.33
N TYR A 73 -5.91 -6.94 -10.33
CA TYR A 73 -5.52 -8.33 -10.51
C TYR A 73 -6.42 -9.23 -9.69
N SER A 74 -6.81 -10.38 -10.24
CA SER A 74 -7.63 -11.35 -9.52
C SER A 74 -7.36 -12.80 -9.95
N ASP A 75 -7.55 -13.71 -9.00
CA ASP A 75 -7.60 -15.16 -9.19
C ASP A 75 -9.01 -15.73 -8.88
N SER A 76 -9.99 -14.85 -8.64
CA SER A 76 -11.29 -15.21 -8.06
C SER A 76 -12.42 -14.32 -8.57
N ASN A 77 -13.53 -14.91 -9.03
CA ASN A 77 -14.72 -14.19 -9.45
C ASN A 77 -15.92 -14.55 -8.56
N ILE A 78 -16.73 -13.57 -8.15
CA ILE A 78 -17.86 -13.78 -7.24
C ILE A 78 -18.99 -14.63 -7.85
N ARG A 79 -19.00 -14.81 -9.18
CA ARG A 79 -19.94 -15.70 -9.85
C ARG A 79 -19.58 -17.19 -9.70
N GLU A 80 -18.33 -17.48 -9.35
CA GLU A 80 -17.78 -18.84 -9.28
C GLU A 80 -17.39 -19.24 -7.85
N LYS A 81 -16.95 -18.26 -7.04
CA LYS A 81 -16.50 -18.45 -5.66
C LYS A 81 -17.33 -17.60 -4.71
N THR A 82 -17.59 -18.12 -3.52
CA THR A 82 -18.05 -17.32 -2.39
C THR A 82 -16.98 -16.32 -1.97
N LEU A 83 -17.37 -15.27 -1.23
CA LEU A 83 -16.40 -14.33 -0.65
C LEU A 83 -15.40 -15.02 0.28
N LEU A 84 -15.82 -16.05 1.03
CA LEU A 84 -14.92 -16.79 1.91
C LEU A 84 -13.84 -17.54 1.11
N GLU A 85 -14.23 -18.21 0.02
CA GLU A 85 -13.27 -18.89 -0.87
C GLU A 85 -12.34 -17.89 -1.55
N ALA A 86 -12.85 -16.74 -2.00
CA ALA A 86 -12.03 -15.67 -2.56
C ALA A 86 -11.04 -15.09 -1.53
N LEU A 87 -11.45 -14.92 -0.27
CA LEU A 87 -10.57 -14.46 0.81
C LEU A 87 -9.49 -15.49 1.19
N GLN A 88 -9.71 -16.76 0.89
CA GLN A 88 -8.75 -17.86 1.10
C GLN A 88 -7.91 -18.16 -0.14
N SER A 89 -8.14 -17.45 -1.25
CA SER A 89 -7.41 -17.61 -2.50
C SER A 89 -5.91 -17.26 -2.37
N PRO A 90 -5.06 -17.79 -3.26
CA PRO A 90 -3.63 -17.46 -3.28
C PRO A 90 -3.33 -15.97 -3.23
N LEU A 91 -4.06 -15.13 -3.97
CA LEU A 91 -3.84 -13.68 -4.01
C LEU A 91 -4.07 -13.04 -2.64
N PHE A 92 -5.23 -13.30 -2.02
CA PHE A 92 -5.59 -12.74 -0.72
C PHE A 92 -4.71 -13.28 0.41
N MET A 93 -4.37 -14.58 0.37
CA MET A 93 -3.42 -15.16 1.32
C MET A 93 -2.01 -14.61 1.13
N GLY A 94 -1.62 -14.22 -0.10
CA GLY A 94 -0.38 -13.49 -0.38
C GLY A 94 -0.34 -12.15 0.33
N TYR A 95 -1.41 -11.36 0.24
CA TYR A 95 -1.55 -10.12 1.03
C TYR A 95 -1.45 -10.38 2.53
N ARG A 96 -2.19 -11.37 3.05
CA ARG A 96 -2.20 -11.70 4.49
C ARG A 96 -0.80 -12.05 5.02
N ARG A 97 0.00 -12.81 4.26
CA ARG A 97 1.36 -13.22 4.68
C ARG A 97 2.36 -12.06 4.70
N ASN A 98 2.17 -11.06 3.84
CA ASN A 98 3.12 -9.97 3.65
C ASN A 98 2.74 -8.69 4.40
N GLN A 99 1.60 -8.66 5.09
CA GLN A 99 1.20 -7.53 5.92
C GLN A 99 1.81 -7.60 7.33
N PRO A 100 2.30 -6.48 7.89
CA PRO A 100 2.47 -5.19 7.23
C PRO A 100 3.60 -5.24 6.21
N PHE A 101 3.44 -4.53 5.07
CA PHE A 101 4.44 -4.51 4.00
C PHE A 101 5.71 -3.75 4.36
N ASN A 102 5.63 -2.87 5.37
CA ASN A 102 6.73 -2.07 5.87
C ASN A 102 6.56 -1.86 7.38
N GLN A 103 7.66 -1.73 8.11
CA GLN A 103 7.64 -1.39 9.55
C GLN A 103 7.40 0.11 9.77
N ASN A 104 7.81 0.96 8.82
CA ASN A 104 7.40 2.35 8.76
C ASN A 104 5.96 2.40 8.20
N MET A 105 4.98 2.68 9.06
CA MET A 105 3.57 2.64 8.65
C MET A 105 3.14 3.83 7.78
N LEU A 106 4.03 4.80 7.54
CA LEU A 106 3.86 5.81 6.47
C LEU A 106 4.19 5.24 5.09
N ARG A 107 4.61 3.98 5.01
CA ARG A 107 4.91 3.25 3.76
C ARG A 107 4.03 2.00 3.61
N PRO A 108 2.70 2.10 3.74
CA PRO A 108 1.83 0.93 3.85
C PRO A 108 1.62 0.18 2.53
N CYS A 109 1.68 0.88 1.39
CA CYS A 109 1.17 0.36 0.13
C CYS A 109 2.16 -0.63 -0.53
N PRO A 110 1.72 -1.84 -0.94
CA PRO A 110 2.59 -2.80 -1.62
C PRO A 110 3.01 -2.39 -3.04
N VAL A 111 2.41 -1.33 -3.61
CA VAL A 111 2.78 -0.82 -4.94
C VAL A 111 3.46 0.54 -4.87
N LEU A 112 2.90 1.51 -4.13
CA LEU A 112 3.47 2.86 -4.08
C LEU A 112 4.70 2.99 -3.18
N ASP A 113 4.80 2.18 -2.12
CA ASP A 113 5.78 2.41 -1.06
C ASP A 113 6.82 1.27 -0.93
N ASN A 114 6.51 0.10 -1.50
CA ASN A 114 7.29 -1.13 -1.35
C ASN A 114 7.51 -1.81 -2.72
N PRO A 115 8.45 -1.31 -3.54
CA PRO A 115 8.72 -1.84 -4.87
C PRO A 115 8.87 -3.37 -4.91
N GLY A 116 8.20 -4.00 -5.89
CA GLY A 116 8.22 -5.44 -6.11
C GLY A 116 7.35 -6.28 -5.17
N ALA A 117 6.76 -5.73 -4.11
CA ALA A 117 5.89 -6.49 -3.21
C ALA A 117 4.61 -6.95 -3.91
N LEU A 118 3.93 -6.05 -4.64
CA LEU A 118 2.77 -6.42 -5.46
C LEU A 118 3.14 -7.45 -6.54
N THR A 119 4.22 -7.21 -7.29
CA THR A 119 4.70 -8.10 -8.36
C THR A 119 4.83 -9.54 -7.87
N ARG A 120 5.55 -9.75 -6.75
CA ARG A 120 5.73 -11.10 -6.18
C ARG A 120 4.41 -11.75 -5.81
N ILE A 121 3.51 -11.02 -5.14
CA ILE A 121 2.21 -11.57 -4.72
C ILE A 121 1.37 -11.99 -5.92
N VAL A 122 1.30 -11.15 -6.96
CA VAL A 122 0.51 -11.45 -8.16
C VAL A 122 1.09 -12.66 -8.89
N GLU A 123 2.41 -12.68 -9.11
CA GLU A 123 3.09 -13.80 -9.79
C GLU A 123 2.95 -15.12 -9.02
N GLU A 124 3.14 -15.12 -7.70
CA GLU A 124 2.99 -16.32 -6.86
C GLU A 124 1.54 -16.82 -6.80
N SER A 125 0.56 -15.93 -6.89
CA SER A 125 -0.85 -16.29 -6.84
C SER A 125 -1.40 -16.82 -8.16
N GLY A 126 -0.74 -16.53 -9.28
CA GLY A 126 -1.28 -16.78 -10.62
C GLY A 126 -2.46 -15.86 -10.98
N ALA A 127 -2.66 -14.78 -10.23
CA ALA A 127 -3.68 -13.78 -10.54
C ALA A 127 -3.40 -13.11 -11.88
N ILE A 128 -4.47 -12.82 -12.64
CA ILE A 128 -4.39 -12.19 -13.95
C ILE A 128 -4.88 -10.74 -13.86
N SER A 129 -4.45 -9.91 -14.82
CA SER A 129 -4.97 -8.55 -14.93
C SER A 129 -6.46 -8.55 -15.21
N THR A 130 -7.19 -7.70 -14.49
CA THR A 130 -8.63 -7.46 -14.64
C THR A 130 -8.91 -6.07 -15.25
N ASP A 131 -7.87 -5.39 -15.74
CA ASP A 131 -8.01 -4.27 -16.67
C ASP A 131 -8.19 -4.80 -18.09
N TYR A 132 -9.44 -5.01 -18.47
CA TYR A 132 -9.81 -5.59 -19.77
C TYR A 132 -9.53 -4.70 -20.99
N GLN A 133 -9.23 -3.41 -20.80
CA GLN A 133 -8.96 -2.51 -21.91
C GLN A 133 -7.48 -2.56 -22.32
N ALA A 134 -6.59 -2.56 -21.34
CA ALA A 134 -5.16 -2.54 -21.59
C ALA A 134 -4.43 -3.34 -20.51
N ASN A 135 -4.38 -4.67 -20.70
CA ASN A 135 -3.66 -5.58 -19.80
C ASN A 135 -2.26 -5.05 -19.45
N GLU A 136 -2.05 -4.76 -18.18
CA GLU A 136 -0.78 -4.33 -17.62
C GLU A 136 -0.32 -5.37 -16.60
N THR A 137 0.92 -5.83 -16.71
CA THR A 137 1.49 -6.76 -15.72
C THR A 137 1.71 -6.05 -14.38
N ALA A 138 1.65 -6.79 -13.28
CA ALA A 138 1.91 -6.23 -11.95
C ALA A 138 3.31 -5.60 -11.83
N LYS A 139 4.27 -6.11 -12.61
CA LYS A 139 5.60 -5.53 -12.72
C LYS A 139 5.58 -4.17 -13.41
N GLU A 140 4.98 -4.05 -14.60
CA GLU A 140 4.88 -2.77 -15.31
C GLU A 140 4.22 -1.69 -14.43
N TYR A 141 3.15 -2.05 -13.71
CA TYR A 141 2.49 -1.14 -12.79
C TYR A 141 3.38 -0.75 -11.60
N SER A 142 4.07 -1.71 -10.99
CA SER A 142 4.97 -1.46 -9.85
C SER A 142 6.17 -0.62 -10.25
N ASP A 143 6.76 -0.86 -11.42
CA ASP A 143 7.94 -0.16 -11.93
C ASP A 143 7.67 1.35 -12.10
N LYS A 144 6.45 1.74 -12.49
CA LYS A 144 6.03 3.15 -12.57
C LYS A 144 6.14 3.88 -11.23
N CYS A 145 6.07 3.16 -10.12
CA CYS A 145 6.04 3.73 -8.78
C CYS A 145 7.44 3.84 -8.13
N GLU A 146 8.48 3.21 -8.68
CA GLU A 146 9.79 3.08 -8.01
C GLU A 146 10.42 4.42 -7.63
N THR A 147 10.42 5.38 -8.54
CA THR A 147 10.99 6.71 -8.29
C THR A 147 10.20 7.45 -7.20
N ALA A 148 8.88 7.35 -7.22
CA ALA A 148 8.03 7.97 -6.20
C ALA A 148 8.24 7.30 -4.83
N ALA A 149 8.33 5.96 -4.80
CA ALA A 149 8.61 5.18 -3.59
C ALA A 149 9.94 5.57 -2.95
N ALA A 150 11.01 5.70 -3.77
CA ALA A 150 12.34 6.07 -3.29
C ALA A 150 12.37 7.48 -2.69
N ARG A 151 11.72 8.45 -3.35
CA ARG A 151 11.62 9.83 -2.84
C ARG A 151 10.80 9.89 -1.56
N TRP A 152 9.67 9.20 -1.52
CA TRP A 152 8.84 9.15 -0.32
C TRP A 152 9.54 8.47 0.85
N ALA A 153 10.30 7.39 0.62
CA ALA A 153 11.00 6.68 1.68
C ALA A 153 11.86 7.62 2.55
N ILE A 154 12.62 8.52 1.92
CA ILE A 154 13.44 9.53 2.63
C ILE A 154 12.55 10.39 3.55
N THR A 155 11.49 10.98 2.99
CA THR A 155 10.59 11.85 3.74
C THR A 155 9.83 11.10 4.83
N ALA A 156 9.40 9.86 4.56
CA ALA A 156 8.68 9.02 5.48
C ALA A 156 9.55 8.60 6.67
N ASP A 157 10.83 8.32 6.44
CA ASP A 157 11.77 7.95 7.51
C ASP A 157 12.02 9.15 8.43
N ASP A 158 12.26 10.36 7.87
CA ASP A 158 12.36 11.61 8.64
C ASP A 158 11.10 11.87 9.50
N LEU A 159 9.92 11.71 8.91
CA LEU A 159 8.64 11.89 9.60
C LEU A 159 8.43 10.84 10.70
N TRP A 160 8.78 9.58 10.43
CA TRP A 160 8.63 8.48 11.38
C TRP A 160 9.56 8.63 12.59
N GLU A 161 10.80 9.05 12.37
CA GLU A 161 11.75 9.31 13.45
C GLU A 161 11.31 10.50 14.31
N SER A 162 10.85 11.59 13.69
CA SER A 162 10.44 12.81 14.38
C SER A 162 9.13 12.69 15.17
N SER A 163 8.25 11.74 14.82
CA SER A 163 6.96 11.49 15.49
C SER A 163 7.07 10.64 16.76
N GLY A 164 8.28 10.33 17.22
CA GLY A 164 8.51 9.54 18.44
C GLY A 164 8.38 8.03 18.23
N HIS A 165 8.23 7.58 16.97
CA HIS A 165 8.35 6.17 16.60
C HIS A 165 9.82 5.73 16.43
N ALA A 166 10.78 6.67 16.52
CA ALA A 166 12.18 6.34 16.76
C ALA A 166 12.30 5.53 18.07
N CYS A 167 12.77 4.29 17.96
CA CYS A 167 13.06 3.34 19.03
C CYS A 167 13.09 3.94 20.45
N SER A 168 11.95 3.88 21.13
CA SER A 168 11.90 3.89 22.59
C SER A 168 12.43 2.54 23.10
N GLY A 169 13.76 2.35 23.05
CA GLY A 169 14.42 1.21 23.70
C GLY A 169 15.23 0.29 22.79
N CYS A 170 16.36 0.77 22.28
CA CYS A 170 17.53 -0.09 22.07
C CYS A 170 18.73 0.49 22.82
N SER A 171 18.74 0.31 24.13
CA SER A 171 19.90 0.55 25.00
C SER A 171 21.07 -0.42 24.74
N GLY A 172 21.06 -1.16 23.63
CA GLY A 172 21.95 -2.29 23.37
C GLY A 172 22.93 -2.15 22.21
N CYS A 173 22.97 -1.01 21.51
CA CYS A 173 23.87 -0.83 20.35
C CYS A 173 24.86 0.34 20.48
N ARG A 174 25.26 0.70 21.70
CA ARG A 174 26.47 1.50 21.92
C ARG A 174 27.65 0.59 22.24
N SER A 175 28.39 0.23 21.19
CA SER A 175 29.84 0.00 21.18
C SER A 175 30.47 -0.62 22.44
N SER A 176 30.65 -1.94 22.44
CA SER A 176 31.73 -2.56 23.21
C SER A 176 33.04 -2.37 22.45
N THR A 177 33.69 -1.23 22.64
CA THR A 177 35.11 -1.06 22.33
C THR A 177 35.86 -1.09 23.65
N LYS A 178 36.45 -2.24 23.96
CA LYS A 178 37.68 -2.41 24.75
C LYS A 178 38.27 -3.76 24.42
#